data_AF-A0A9E3U2R9-F1
#
_entry.id   AF-A0A9E3U2R9-F1
#
_cell.length_a   1.000
_cell.length_b   1.000
_cell.length_c   1.000
_cell.angle_alpha   90.00
_cell.angle_beta   90.00
_cell.angle_gamma   90.00
#
_symmetry.space_group_name_H-M   'P 1'
#
loop_
_entity.id
_entity.type
_entity.pdbx_description
1 polymer ?
#
loop_
_entity_poly.entity_id
_entity_poly.type
_entity_poly.pdbx_seq_one_letter_code
_entity_poly.pdbx_strand_id
1 'polypeptide(L)'
;MSSNPLSLLAWWAATEVASRSASAAATKIVHQKALALLHDVIRVLGYEAASIYEGDIRLRDPNWIYGVELTEAMVRFPLTRASLETALREVGTLQLVNEYDRIYLYRCIAAQKSAEPDRYLAAISVSPPERQAIAARLERFFRTHIDGVKRNDVEKWGRDVERRLGVRMRLEGHVLSADMQEQLAGALRSLASLIVGVKQREPDELPERLARTEIFGRLDKTQREALVEQLQANPPYFFEPPDLEPASELAGVYFRDLAKAAASCPPQAMPLDELLEETTHYLRIDAKRAASVVDQAAQEALASRYTPTATQRATSAAVARAALRLLDDEEQLLFVFEGAAAEGAQGADVPSHPLWLFGTNARLFAARVDEPQVVWIADGKLQTSPDGGRWVGGCRLTGGVWLSDEHRGAVALHVRGQPMRRYEKCFAPLLAWRRQEAGAARQSPTADEV
;
A
#
# COMPACT_ATOMS: atom_id res chain seq x y z
N MET A 1 -32.65 30.35 -12.28
CA MET A 1 -32.49 30.01 -10.86
C MET A 1 -31.26 29.12 -10.77
N SER A 2 -30.14 29.70 -10.36
CA SER A 2 -28.82 29.05 -10.36
C SER A 2 -28.59 28.32 -9.04
N SER A 3 -28.50 27.00 -9.11
CA SER A 3 -28.17 26.13 -7.99
C SER A 3 -26.74 26.41 -7.54
N ASN A 4 -26.58 27.03 -6.36
CA ASN A 4 -25.28 27.29 -5.73
C ASN A 4 -24.68 25.93 -5.27
N PRO A 5 -23.39 25.64 -5.48
CA PRO A 5 -22.76 24.41 -5.01
C PRO A 5 -22.90 24.18 -3.49
N LEU A 6 -22.98 25.27 -2.70
CA LEU A 6 -23.30 25.21 -1.27
C LEU A 6 -24.73 24.72 -0.99
N SER A 7 -25.68 25.02 -1.88
CA SER A 7 -27.06 24.55 -1.77
C SER A 7 -27.20 23.06 -2.11
N LEU A 8 -26.36 22.52 -3.00
CA LEU A 8 -26.29 21.08 -3.28
C LEU A 8 -25.66 20.29 -2.12
N LEU A 9 -24.62 20.85 -1.48
CA LEU A 9 -24.02 20.30 -0.25
C LEU A 9 -24.99 20.31 0.94
N ALA A 10 -25.75 21.40 1.10
CA ALA A 10 -26.76 21.51 2.16
C ALA A 10 -27.92 20.53 1.94
N TRP A 11 -28.33 20.31 0.67
CA TRP A 11 -29.40 19.37 0.33
C TRP A 11 -28.99 17.91 0.55
N TRP A 12 -27.75 17.55 0.21
CA TRP A 12 -27.22 16.19 0.47
C TRP A 12 -27.02 15.91 1.97
N ALA A 13 -26.48 16.88 2.73
CA ALA A 13 -26.33 16.76 4.18
C ALA A 13 -27.68 16.59 4.90
N ALA A 14 -28.75 17.22 4.42
CA ALA A 14 -30.09 17.07 4.95
C ALA A 14 -30.69 15.67 4.68
N THR A 15 -30.44 15.09 3.50
CA THR A 15 -30.90 13.72 3.15
C THR A 15 -30.15 12.62 3.90
N GLU A 16 -28.87 12.82 4.23
CA GLU A 16 -28.06 11.83 4.96
C GLU A 16 -28.34 11.83 6.48
N VAL A 17 -28.70 12.99 7.04
CA VAL A 17 -29.12 13.13 8.45
C VAL A 17 -30.50 12.51 8.68
N ALA A 18 -31.38 12.49 7.67
CA ALA A 18 -32.67 11.83 7.74
C ALA A 18 -32.59 10.29 7.70
N SER A 19 -31.47 9.70 7.20
CA SER A 19 -31.34 8.25 7.04
C SER A 19 -30.67 7.53 8.23
N ARG A 20 -30.15 8.24 9.24
CA ARG A 20 -29.45 7.61 10.38
C ARG A 20 -29.61 8.38 11.70
N SER A 21 -30.65 8.04 12.44
CA SER A 21 -30.73 8.32 13.88
C SER A 21 -29.89 7.30 14.68
N ALA A 22 -28.65 7.65 15.06
CA ALA A 22 -28.08 7.46 16.41
C ALA A 22 -26.54 7.59 16.49
N SER A 23 -26.10 8.24 17.57
CA SER A 23 -24.75 8.29 18.18
C SER A 23 -23.79 9.43 17.82
N ALA A 24 -23.17 9.97 18.87
CA ALA A 24 -22.18 11.06 18.89
C ALA A 24 -20.87 10.77 18.13
N ALA A 25 -20.72 9.58 17.55
CA ALA A 25 -19.63 9.25 16.62
C ALA A 25 -19.79 9.94 15.25
N ALA A 26 -21.01 10.33 14.88
CA ALA A 26 -21.30 10.93 13.57
C ALA A 26 -20.65 12.31 13.37
N THR A 27 -20.58 13.15 14.41
CA THR A 27 -20.04 14.51 14.30
C THR A 27 -18.53 14.54 14.04
N LYS A 28 -17.81 13.47 14.41
CA LYS A 28 -16.36 13.34 14.21
C LYS A 28 -16.00 12.78 12.83
N ILE A 29 -16.92 12.01 12.21
CA ILE A 29 -16.77 11.41 10.87
C ILE A 29 -16.95 12.46 9.76
N VAL A 30 -17.78 13.49 9.98
CA VAL A 30 -18.05 14.55 8.99
C VAL A 30 -16.81 15.42 8.71
N HIS A 31 -15.96 15.67 9.71
CA HIS A 31 -14.75 16.48 9.50
C HIS A 31 -13.63 15.73 8.75
N GLN A 32 -13.56 14.40 8.86
CA GLN A 32 -12.48 13.58 8.29
C GLN A 32 -12.80 13.03 6.88
N LYS A 33 -14.08 12.80 6.55
CA LYS A 33 -14.47 12.51 5.16
C LYS A 33 -14.40 13.74 4.25
N ALA A 34 -14.39 14.95 4.83
CA ALA A 34 -14.29 16.18 4.05
C ALA A 34 -12.99 16.29 3.24
N LEU A 35 -11.85 15.77 3.72
CA LEU A 35 -10.54 15.89 3.06
C LEU A 35 -10.33 14.87 1.93
N ALA A 36 -10.67 13.60 2.14
CA ALA A 36 -10.62 12.56 1.09
C ALA A 36 -11.67 12.81 0.00
N LEU A 37 -12.85 13.32 0.38
CA LEU A 37 -13.89 13.71 -0.58
C LEU A 37 -13.57 15.05 -1.26
N LEU A 38 -12.87 15.99 -0.59
CA LEU A 38 -12.27 17.17 -1.25
C LEU A 38 -11.30 16.70 -2.32
N HIS A 39 -10.43 15.75 -2.00
CA HIS A 39 -9.41 15.24 -2.91
C HIS A 39 -10.03 14.66 -4.19
N ASP A 40 -11.08 13.85 -4.08
CA ASP A 40 -11.75 13.26 -5.24
C ASP A 40 -12.59 14.27 -6.03
N VAL A 41 -13.29 15.20 -5.35
CA VAL A 41 -14.06 16.27 -6.00
C VAL A 41 -13.14 17.29 -6.70
N ILE A 42 -12.00 17.63 -6.10
CA ILE A 42 -10.96 18.49 -6.68
C ILE A 42 -10.31 17.80 -7.88
N ARG A 43 -10.11 16.48 -7.84
CA ARG A 43 -9.55 15.71 -8.96
C ARG A 43 -10.49 15.69 -10.16
N VAL A 44 -11.79 15.48 -9.93
CA VAL A 44 -12.81 15.42 -10.99
C VAL A 44 -13.07 16.80 -11.60
N LEU A 45 -13.23 17.85 -10.78
CA LEU A 45 -13.43 19.22 -11.27
C LEU A 45 -12.15 19.82 -11.90
N GLY A 46 -10.97 19.43 -11.40
CA GLY A 46 -9.68 19.91 -11.90
C GLY A 46 -9.26 19.34 -13.26
N TYR A 47 -9.83 18.20 -13.68
CA TYR A 47 -9.56 17.62 -15.01
C TYR A 47 -10.38 18.32 -16.11
N GLU A 48 -11.62 18.72 -15.81
CA GLU A 48 -12.45 19.47 -16.77
C GLU A 48 -12.09 20.96 -16.86
N ALA A 49 -11.51 21.56 -15.82
CA ALA A 49 -11.14 22.97 -15.83
C ALA A 49 -9.77 23.26 -16.47
N ALA A 50 -8.83 22.30 -16.43
CA ALA A 50 -7.48 22.47 -16.97
C ALA A 50 -7.42 22.43 -18.51
N SER A 51 -8.44 21.89 -19.17
CA SER A 51 -8.54 21.82 -20.64
C SER A 51 -9.07 23.12 -21.28
N ILE A 52 -9.59 24.07 -20.50
CA ILE A 52 -10.32 25.24 -21.03
C ILE A 52 -9.42 26.47 -21.22
N TYR A 53 -8.20 26.53 -20.68
CA TYR A 53 -7.36 27.73 -20.80
C TYR A 53 -5.89 27.44 -21.09
N GLU A 54 -5.49 27.64 -22.35
CA GLU A 54 -4.11 27.67 -22.82
C GLU A 54 -3.35 28.92 -22.33
N GLY A 55 -2.13 28.66 -21.83
CA GLY A 55 -0.92 29.17 -22.49
C GLY A 55 -0.45 30.60 -22.25
N ASP A 56 -1.31 31.62 -22.35
CA ASP A 56 -0.80 32.98 -22.57
C ASP A 56 -0.78 33.85 -21.30
N ILE A 57 0.45 34.14 -20.87
CA ILE A 57 0.94 35.22 -19.99
C ILE A 57 -0.15 35.92 -19.17
N ARG A 58 -0.62 35.27 -18.10
CA ARG A 58 -1.36 35.97 -17.03
C ARG A 58 -0.35 36.64 -16.12
N LEU A 59 -0.40 37.97 -15.98
CA LEU A 59 0.27 38.68 -14.90
C LEU A 59 -0.23 38.09 -13.58
N ARG A 60 0.59 37.26 -12.94
CA ARG A 60 0.23 36.60 -11.69
C ARG A 60 0.62 37.50 -10.53
N ASP A 61 -0.32 37.66 -9.62
CA ASP A 61 -0.19 38.51 -8.46
C ASP A 61 0.81 37.93 -7.44
N PRO A 62 1.26 38.72 -6.45
CA PRO A 62 2.23 38.26 -5.46
C PRO A 62 1.75 37.02 -4.68
N ASN A 63 0.44 36.89 -4.43
CA ASN A 63 -0.13 35.76 -3.70
C ASN A 63 -0.05 34.46 -4.49
N TRP A 64 -0.31 34.50 -5.80
CA TRP A 64 -0.11 33.34 -6.67
C TRP A 64 1.34 32.89 -6.69
N ILE A 65 2.28 33.82 -6.87
CA ILE A 65 3.72 33.50 -6.89
C ILE A 65 4.13 32.85 -5.56
N TYR A 66 3.68 33.39 -4.43
CA TYR A 66 3.92 32.76 -3.12
C TYR A 66 3.33 31.35 -3.04
N GLY A 67 2.09 31.13 -3.47
CA GLY A 67 1.45 29.82 -3.42
C GLY A 67 2.17 28.76 -4.28
N VAL A 68 2.66 29.16 -5.45
CA VAL A 68 3.45 28.30 -6.34
C VAL A 68 4.81 27.95 -5.73
N GLU A 69 5.51 28.91 -5.13
CA GLU A 69 6.78 28.67 -4.43
C GLU A 69 6.60 27.83 -3.16
N LEU A 70 5.50 28.03 -2.43
CA LEU A 70 5.13 27.21 -1.27
C LEU A 70 4.90 25.75 -1.69
N THR A 71 4.21 25.55 -2.80
CA THR A 71 4.02 24.21 -3.38
C THR A 71 5.35 23.55 -3.74
N GLU A 72 6.28 24.31 -4.32
CA GLU A 72 7.63 23.81 -4.62
C GLU A 72 8.39 23.42 -3.35
N ALA A 73 8.26 24.19 -2.27
CA ALA A 73 8.82 23.83 -0.97
C ALA A 73 8.23 22.51 -0.45
N MET A 74 6.92 22.31 -0.60
CA MET A 74 6.24 21.07 -0.18
C MET A 74 6.60 19.84 -0.99
N VAL A 75 6.98 20.01 -2.25
CA VAL A 75 7.54 18.94 -3.08
C VAL A 75 8.98 18.65 -2.64
N ARG A 76 9.76 19.69 -2.35
CA ARG A 76 11.19 19.57 -2.07
C ARG A 76 11.47 18.98 -0.70
N PHE A 77 10.68 19.30 0.30
CA PHE A 77 10.93 18.93 1.70
C PHE A 77 9.95 17.88 2.23
N PRO A 78 10.40 17.01 3.17
CA PRO A 78 9.53 16.15 3.97
C PRO A 78 8.20 16.79 4.33
N LEU A 79 7.10 16.12 3.96
CA LEU A 79 5.78 16.52 4.41
C LEU A 79 5.51 15.84 5.74
N THR A 80 5.32 16.64 6.78
CA THR A 80 4.71 16.20 8.03
C THR A 80 3.24 16.58 7.96
N ARG A 81 2.40 15.94 8.78
CA ARG A 81 0.99 16.33 8.90
C ARG A 81 0.84 17.82 9.23
N ALA A 82 1.67 18.32 10.15
CA ALA A 82 1.64 19.71 10.57
C ALA A 82 2.04 20.67 9.44
N SER A 83 3.05 20.31 8.63
CA SER A 83 3.49 21.12 7.51
C SER A 83 2.47 21.12 6.36
N LEU A 84 1.85 19.96 6.08
CA LEU A 84 0.77 19.83 5.09
C LEU A 84 -0.48 20.63 5.49
N GLU A 85 -0.98 20.43 6.72
CA GLU A 85 -2.16 21.15 7.23
C GLU A 85 -1.93 22.66 7.19
N THR A 86 -0.73 23.10 7.57
CA THR A 86 -0.38 24.51 7.56
C THR A 86 -0.23 25.05 6.14
N ALA A 87 0.37 24.30 5.21
CA ALA A 87 0.47 24.69 3.81
C ALA A 87 -0.93 24.84 3.15
N LEU A 88 -1.84 23.89 3.41
CA LEU A 88 -3.22 23.99 2.96
C LEU A 88 -3.93 25.19 3.60
N ARG A 89 -3.71 25.45 4.89
CA ARG A 89 -4.25 26.65 5.55
C ARG A 89 -3.71 27.94 4.93
N GLU A 90 -2.40 28.03 4.70
CA GLU A 90 -1.75 29.17 4.05
C GLU A 90 -2.39 29.43 2.68
N VAL A 91 -2.49 28.41 1.82
CA VAL A 91 -3.15 28.51 0.51
C VAL A 91 -4.62 28.90 0.64
N GLY A 92 -5.33 28.38 1.63
CA GLY A 92 -6.72 28.74 1.91
C GLY A 92 -6.92 30.20 2.31
N THR A 93 -5.91 30.84 2.90
CA THR A 93 -5.96 32.25 3.30
C THR A 93 -5.48 33.22 2.22
N LEU A 94 -4.89 32.73 1.12
CA LEU A 94 -4.41 33.60 0.05
C LEU A 94 -5.57 34.33 -0.63
N GLN A 95 -5.43 35.64 -0.81
CA GLN A 95 -6.33 36.41 -1.67
C GLN A 95 -5.89 36.22 -3.12
N LEU A 96 -6.40 35.17 -3.75
CA LEU A 96 -6.13 34.85 -5.14
C LEU A 96 -7.16 35.52 -6.05
N VAL A 97 -6.75 35.84 -7.27
CA VAL A 97 -7.63 36.49 -8.27
C VAL A 97 -8.80 35.57 -8.66
N ASN A 98 -8.60 34.26 -8.60
CA ASN A 98 -9.65 33.28 -8.88
C ASN A 98 -9.52 32.05 -7.95
N GLU A 99 -10.64 31.37 -7.71
CA GLU A 99 -10.67 30.18 -6.85
C GLU A 99 -10.11 28.93 -7.55
N TYR A 100 -10.01 28.92 -8.88
CA TYR A 100 -9.40 27.82 -9.63
C TYR A 100 -7.91 27.66 -9.33
N ASP A 101 -7.21 28.78 -9.21
CA ASP A 101 -5.84 28.88 -8.77
C ASP A 101 -5.68 28.22 -7.39
N ARG A 102 -6.60 28.47 -6.46
CA ARG A 102 -6.60 27.82 -5.14
C ARG A 102 -6.72 26.31 -5.25
N ILE A 103 -7.68 25.84 -6.07
CA ILE A 103 -7.91 24.40 -6.32
C ILE A 103 -6.67 23.75 -6.95
N TYR A 104 -6.02 24.43 -7.89
CA TYR A 104 -4.78 23.96 -8.50
C TYR A 104 -3.65 23.81 -7.48
N LEU A 105 -3.42 24.82 -6.64
CA LEU A 105 -2.39 24.76 -5.59
C LEU A 105 -2.69 23.65 -4.57
N TYR A 106 -3.94 23.49 -4.14
CA TYR A 106 -4.33 22.37 -3.30
C TYR A 106 -4.04 21.02 -3.93
N ARG A 107 -4.37 20.85 -5.22
CA ARG A 107 -4.07 19.62 -5.94
C ARG A 107 -2.57 19.36 -6.01
N CYS A 108 -1.77 20.39 -6.29
CA CYS A 108 -0.32 20.24 -6.35
C CYS A 108 0.29 19.88 -4.99
N ILE A 109 -0.16 20.52 -3.90
CA ILE A 109 0.27 20.20 -2.54
C ILE A 109 -0.15 18.77 -2.14
N ALA A 110 -1.42 18.42 -2.35
CA ALA A 110 -1.96 17.10 -1.99
C ALA A 110 -1.30 15.97 -2.80
N ALA A 111 -1.06 16.18 -4.09
CA ALA A 111 -0.42 15.20 -4.96
C ALA A 111 1.12 15.24 -4.91
N GLN A 112 1.71 16.09 -4.08
CA GLN A 112 3.16 16.36 -4.03
C GLN A 112 3.78 16.62 -5.41
N LYS A 113 3.11 17.41 -6.24
CA LYS A 113 3.57 17.78 -7.58
C LYS A 113 3.98 19.25 -7.61
N SER A 114 5.06 19.54 -8.33
CA SER A 114 5.49 20.93 -8.56
C SER A 114 4.40 21.70 -9.28
N ALA A 115 4.19 22.94 -8.86
CA ALA A 115 3.38 23.90 -9.60
C ALA A 115 4.17 24.58 -10.74
N GLU A 116 5.42 24.15 -10.97
CA GLU A 116 6.33 24.62 -12.02
C GLU A 116 6.66 26.13 -11.90
N PRO A 117 7.28 26.56 -10.78
CA PRO A 117 7.54 27.97 -10.50
C PRO A 117 8.38 28.66 -11.60
N ASP A 118 9.27 27.93 -12.28
CA ASP A 118 10.10 28.44 -13.36
C ASP A 118 9.30 28.90 -14.60
N ARG A 119 8.03 28.48 -14.75
CA ARG A 119 7.16 28.95 -15.83
C ARG A 119 6.65 30.36 -15.60
N TYR A 120 6.76 30.88 -14.38
CA TYR A 120 6.23 32.19 -14.01
C TYR A 120 7.39 33.15 -13.74
N LEU A 121 7.48 34.20 -14.54
CA LEU A 121 8.54 35.19 -14.47
C LEU A 121 8.28 36.19 -13.32
N ALA A 122 8.36 35.73 -12.08
CA ALA A 122 8.09 36.51 -10.87
C ALA A 122 8.93 37.80 -10.78
N ALA A 123 10.19 37.75 -11.22
CA ALA A 123 11.08 38.90 -11.28
C ALA A 123 10.56 40.04 -12.20
N ILE A 124 9.71 39.71 -13.18
CA ILE A 124 9.13 40.64 -14.14
C ILE A 124 7.70 41.02 -13.76
N SER A 125 6.92 40.10 -13.16
CA SER A 125 5.49 40.31 -12.88
C SER A 125 5.18 40.91 -11.50
N VAL A 126 6.14 40.89 -10.56
CA VAL A 126 5.94 41.32 -9.17
C VAL A 126 6.98 42.37 -8.81
N SER A 127 6.59 43.41 -8.05
CA SER A 127 7.50 44.50 -7.68
C SER A 127 8.58 44.04 -6.69
N PRO A 128 9.76 44.70 -6.63
CA PRO A 128 10.81 44.36 -5.67
C PRO A 128 10.36 44.22 -4.20
N PRO A 129 9.55 45.12 -3.61
CA PRO A 129 9.11 44.97 -2.22
C PRO A 129 8.20 43.75 -2.03
N GLU A 130 7.35 43.43 -3.01
CA GLU A 130 6.49 42.25 -2.96
C GLU A 130 7.32 40.96 -3.07
N ARG A 131 8.36 40.91 -3.92
CA ARG A 131 9.27 39.76 -3.97
C ARG A 131 10.00 39.54 -2.65
N GLN A 132 10.40 40.62 -1.99
CA GLN A 132 10.99 40.56 -0.65
C GLN A 132 9.99 40.02 0.40
N ALA A 133 8.72 40.42 0.30
CA ALA A 133 7.66 39.94 1.19
C ALA A 133 7.36 38.45 0.99
N ILE A 134 7.34 37.98 -0.27
CA ILE A 134 7.22 36.57 -0.62
C ILE A 134 8.36 35.76 0.00
N ALA A 135 9.61 36.20 -0.22
CA ALA A 135 10.79 35.55 0.36
C ALA A 135 10.73 35.47 1.89
N ALA A 136 10.42 36.58 2.57
CA ALA A 136 10.30 36.60 4.03
C ALA A 136 9.19 35.67 4.56
N ARG A 137 8.09 35.51 3.80
CA ARG A 137 7.01 34.60 4.16
C ARG A 137 7.41 33.14 3.95
N LEU A 138 8.14 32.82 2.88
CA LEU A 138 8.71 31.50 2.63
C LEU A 138 9.77 31.13 3.67
N GLU A 139 10.64 32.05 4.05
CA GLU A 139 11.62 31.87 5.13
C GLU A 139 10.95 31.56 6.47
N ARG A 140 9.89 32.31 6.79
CA ARG A 140 9.10 32.07 8.01
C ARG A 140 8.45 30.69 7.98
N PHE A 141 7.78 30.36 6.88
CA PHE A 141 7.14 29.07 6.72
C PHE A 141 8.16 27.93 6.88
N PHE A 142 9.29 28.04 6.19
CA PHE A 142 10.39 27.09 6.27
C PHE A 142 10.88 26.91 7.71
N ARG A 143 11.23 28.01 8.39
CA ARG A 143 11.75 27.96 9.76
C ARG A 143 10.77 27.38 10.77
N THR A 144 9.46 27.54 10.54
CA THR A 144 8.42 27.16 11.52
C THR A 144 7.84 25.77 11.25
N HIS A 145 7.86 25.30 10.00
CA HIS A 145 7.10 24.10 9.60
C HIS A 145 7.89 23.09 8.78
N ILE A 146 9.14 23.37 8.43
CA ILE A 146 9.97 22.45 7.66
C ILE A 146 11.17 22.01 8.52
N ASP A 147 11.16 20.73 8.90
CA ASP A 147 12.13 20.11 9.79
C ASP A 147 12.87 18.94 9.11
N GLY A 148 13.98 18.49 9.71
CA GLY A 148 14.67 17.26 9.30
C GLY A 148 15.29 17.28 7.89
N VAL A 149 15.68 18.46 7.39
CA VAL A 149 16.18 18.60 6.02
C VAL A 149 17.70 18.68 5.95
N LYS A 150 18.30 17.97 4.99
CA LYS A 150 19.72 18.09 4.64
C LYS A 150 20.06 19.50 4.19
N ARG A 151 21.12 20.07 4.75
CA ARG A 151 21.64 21.41 4.41
C ARG A 151 21.78 21.66 2.90
N ASN A 152 22.26 20.66 2.15
CA ASN A 152 22.42 20.78 0.69
C ASN A 152 21.09 21.00 -0.04
N ASP A 153 19.99 20.38 0.42
CA ASP A 153 18.68 20.54 -0.19
C ASP A 153 18.07 21.91 0.12
N VAL A 154 18.31 22.41 1.34
CA VAL A 154 17.92 23.78 1.75
C VAL A 154 18.68 24.82 0.94
N GLU A 155 20.00 24.66 0.78
CA GLU A 155 20.84 25.57 -0.01
C GLU A 155 20.49 25.54 -1.50
N LYS A 156 20.11 24.37 -2.03
CA LYS A 156 19.65 24.24 -3.41
C LYS A 156 18.29 24.94 -3.60
N TRP A 157 17.31 24.64 -2.76
CA TRP A 157 16.00 25.28 -2.81
C TRP A 157 16.10 26.79 -2.65
N GLY A 158 16.88 27.26 -1.67
CA GLY A 158 17.16 28.68 -1.46
C GLY A 158 17.67 29.33 -2.74
N ARG A 159 18.73 28.78 -3.37
CA ARG A 159 19.26 29.30 -4.64
C ARG A 159 18.25 29.31 -5.78
N ASP A 160 17.40 28.29 -5.87
CA ASP A 160 16.36 28.20 -6.89
C ASP A 160 15.28 29.29 -6.69
N VAL A 161 14.86 29.54 -5.45
CA VAL A 161 13.94 30.64 -5.09
C VAL A 161 14.60 32.00 -5.33
N GLU A 162 15.86 32.19 -4.93
CA GLU A 162 16.62 33.41 -5.15
C GLU A 162 16.74 33.73 -6.66
N ARG A 163 16.97 32.71 -7.49
CA ARG A 163 17.02 32.85 -8.95
C ARG A 163 15.70 33.33 -9.52
N ARG A 164 14.57 32.78 -9.05
CA ARG A 164 13.23 33.11 -9.58
C ARG A 164 12.70 34.45 -9.08
N LEU A 165 12.90 34.77 -7.80
CA LEU A 165 12.41 36.01 -7.18
C LEU A 165 13.40 37.18 -7.30
N GLY A 166 14.68 36.91 -7.58
CA GLY A 166 15.72 37.93 -7.65
C GLY A 166 16.00 38.63 -6.31
N VAL A 167 15.75 37.95 -5.19
CA VAL A 167 16.00 38.42 -3.82
C VAL A 167 16.78 37.35 -3.05
N ARG A 168 17.59 37.74 -2.07
CA ARG A 168 18.34 36.79 -1.23
C ARG A 168 17.47 36.20 -0.12
N MET A 169 17.61 34.91 0.11
CA MET A 169 16.93 34.14 1.15
C MET A 169 17.83 34.00 2.38
N ARG A 170 17.24 34.08 3.58
CA ARG A 170 17.88 33.85 4.88
C ARG A 170 17.29 32.61 5.54
N LEU A 171 17.86 31.47 5.17
CA LEU A 171 17.48 30.17 5.70
C LEU A 171 18.42 29.80 6.84
N GLU A 172 18.12 30.27 8.05
CA GLU A 172 18.81 29.82 9.26
C GLU A 172 18.30 28.43 9.65
N GLY A 173 19.19 27.43 9.64
CA GLY A 173 18.83 26.04 9.83
C GLY A 173 18.41 25.73 11.27
N HIS A 174 17.12 25.49 11.48
CA HIS A 174 16.65 24.69 12.60
C HIS A 174 16.51 23.25 12.11
N VAL A 175 17.45 22.41 12.54
CA VAL A 175 17.31 20.95 12.43
C VAL A 175 16.75 20.49 13.76
N LEU A 176 15.43 20.62 13.95
CA LEU A 176 14.76 19.89 15.00
C LEU A 176 14.48 18.49 14.43
N SER A 177 15.46 17.59 14.56
CA SER A 177 15.17 16.17 14.44
C SER A 177 14.25 15.84 15.62
N ALA A 178 13.03 15.37 15.37
CA ALA A 178 12.17 14.86 16.43
C ALA A 178 12.99 13.89 17.29
N ASP A 179 12.82 13.93 18.61
CA ASP A 179 13.59 13.08 19.51
C ASP A 179 13.47 11.62 19.02
N MET A 180 14.60 10.91 18.97
CA MET A 180 14.65 9.52 18.48
C MET A 180 13.61 8.65 19.20
N GLN A 181 13.35 8.95 20.47
CA GLN A 181 12.33 8.27 21.27
C GLN A 181 10.91 8.54 20.78
N GLU A 182 10.59 9.78 20.42
CA GLU A 182 9.30 10.16 19.86
C GLU A 182 9.08 9.51 18.49
N GLN A 183 10.13 9.47 17.65
CA GLN A 183 10.10 8.78 16.36
C GLN A 183 9.85 7.26 16.52
N LEU A 184 10.53 6.61 17.47
CA LEU A 184 10.33 5.18 17.76
C LEU A 184 8.91 4.90 18.29
N ALA A 185 8.40 5.74 19.19
CA ALA A 185 7.04 5.62 19.71
C ALA A 185 5.98 5.83 18.60
N GLY A 186 6.19 6.81 17.72
CA GLY A 186 5.35 7.07 16.56
C GLY A 186 5.35 5.89 15.57
N ALA A 187 6.53 5.34 15.26
CA ALA A 187 6.68 4.15 14.42
C ALA A 187 5.91 2.95 15.00
N LEU A 188 6.05 2.69 16.31
CA LEU A 188 5.36 1.59 16.97
C LEU A 188 3.83 1.78 16.96
N ARG A 189 3.35 3.01 17.21
CA ARG A 189 1.93 3.36 17.12
C ARG A 189 1.37 3.15 15.72
N SER A 190 2.13 3.52 14.70
CA SER A 190 1.75 3.28 13.30
C SER A 190 1.67 1.77 12.98
N LEU A 191 2.64 0.96 13.43
CA LEU A 191 2.57 -0.50 13.27
C LEU A 191 1.36 -1.10 13.98
N ALA A 192 1.05 -0.64 15.20
CA ALA A 192 -0.14 -1.05 15.92
C ALA A 192 -1.43 -0.70 15.16
N SER A 193 -1.44 0.45 14.48
CA SER A 193 -2.60 0.89 13.69
C SER A 193 -2.84 0.05 12.44
N LEU A 194 -1.76 -0.47 11.82
CA LEU A 194 -1.90 -1.48 10.76
C LEU A 194 -2.52 -2.76 11.35
N ILE A 195 -2.04 -3.23 12.49
CA ILE A 195 -2.47 -4.49 13.09
C ILE A 195 -3.95 -4.44 13.52
N VAL A 196 -4.36 -3.39 14.23
CA VAL A 196 -5.73 -3.28 14.76
C VAL A 196 -6.67 -2.65 13.73
N GLY A 197 -6.30 -1.50 13.16
CA GLY A 197 -7.17 -0.73 12.28
C GLY A 197 -7.36 -1.34 10.89
N VAL A 198 -6.28 -1.88 10.31
CA VAL A 198 -6.30 -2.40 8.93
C VAL A 198 -6.48 -3.91 8.92
N LYS A 199 -5.67 -4.64 9.71
CA LYS A 199 -5.71 -6.10 9.81
C LYS A 199 -6.78 -6.62 10.78
N GLN A 200 -7.53 -5.74 11.44
CA GLN A 200 -8.68 -6.08 12.29
C GLN A 200 -8.34 -7.11 13.36
N ARG A 201 -7.12 -7.05 13.91
CA ARG A 201 -6.72 -7.88 15.04
C ARG A 201 -7.15 -7.26 16.35
N GLU A 202 -7.34 -8.11 17.35
CA GLU A 202 -7.73 -7.65 18.67
C GLU A 202 -6.57 -6.92 19.36
N PRO A 203 -6.83 -5.86 20.15
CA PRO A 203 -5.76 -5.10 20.81
C PRO A 203 -4.90 -5.91 21.77
N ASP A 204 -5.41 -7.00 22.33
CA ASP A 204 -4.68 -7.93 23.20
C ASP A 204 -3.60 -8.73 22.45
N GLU A 205 -3.69 -8.85 21.13
CA GLU A 205 -2.67 -9.46 20.27
C GLU A 205 -1.47 -8.53 19.98
N LEU A 206 -1.59 -7.22 20.27
CA LEU A 206 -0.54 -6.24 19.99
C LEU A 206 0.83 -6.59 20.60
N PRO A 207 0.95 -7.00 21.88
CA PRO A 207 2.26 -7.28 22.49
C PRO A 207 3.02 -8.37 21.73
N GLU A 208 2.35 -9.47 21.38
CA GLU A 208 2.98 -10.59 20.67
C GLU A 208 3.42 -10.18 19.26
N ARG A 209 2.58 -9.42 18.54
CA ARG A 209 2.84 -9.02 17.16
C ARG A 209 3.92 -7.94 17.07
N LEU A 210 3.86 -6.93 17.95
CA LEU A 210 4.86 -5.86 18.01
C LEU A 210 6.23 -6.38 18.45
N ALA A 211 6.28 -7.39 19.33
CA ALA A 211 7.54 -7.99 19.77
C ALA A 211 8.39 -8.61 18.63
N ARG A 212 7.77 -8.89 17.47
CA ARG A 212 8.45 -9.42 16.28
C ARG A 212 9.09 -8.34 15.41
N THR A 213 8.91 -7.06 15.75
CA THR A 213 9.38 -5.91 14.96
C THR A 213 10.76 -5.43 15.43
N GLU A 214 11.59 -4.97 14.49
CA GLU A 214 12.88 -4.36 14.81
C GLU A 214 12.71 -3.04 15.59
N ILE A 215 11.67 -2.25 15.27
CA ILE A 215 11.32 -1.01 15.99
C ILE A 215 11.10 -1.28 17.48
N PHE A 216 10.33 -2.32 17.83
CA PHE A 216 10.12 -2.70 19.24
C PHE A 216 11.43 -3.09 19.91
N GLY A 217 12.31 -3.79 19.19
CA GLY A 217 13.64 -4.18 19.65
C GLY A 217 14.58 -3.00 19.96
N ARG A 218 14.32 -1.81 19.39
CA ARG A 218 15.13 -0.59 19.60
C ARG A 218 14.70 0.23 20.84
N LEU A 219 13.51 0.01 21.37
CA LEU A 219 13.02 0.63 22.62
C LEU A 219 13.64 -0.06 23.85
N ASP A 220 13.78 0.64 24.97
CA ASP A 220 14.14 0.00 26.24
C ASP A 220 12.95 -0.76 26.87
N LYS A 221 13.21 -1.56 27.91
CA LYS A 221 12.18 -2.39 28.55
C LYS A 221 11.03 -1.56 29.13
N THR A 222 11.34 -0.48 29.84
CA THR A 222 10.35 0.38 30.51
C THR A 222 9.45 1.07 29.47
N GLN A 223 10.05 1.53 28.38
CA GLN A 223 9.33 2.16 27.26
C GLN A 223 8.42 1.18 26.54
N ARG A 224 8.90 -0.05 26.28
CA ARG A 224 8.08 -1.11 25.67
C ARG A 224 6.83 -1.38 26.49
N GLU A 225 6.99 -1.58 27.80
CA GLU A 225 5.89 -1.87 28.71
C GLU A 225 4.87 -0.71 28.73
N ALA A 226 5.35 0.52 28.91
CA ALA A 226 4.48 1.71 28.94
C ALA A 226 3.74 1.95 27.61
N LEU A 227 4.43 1.81 26.46
CA LEU A 227 3.81 2.02 25.15
C LEU A 227 2.80 0.93 24.81
N VAL A 228 3.10 -0.34 25.13
CA VAL A 228 2.15 -1.44 24.93
C VAL A 228 0.89 -1.24 25.77
N GLU A 229 1.05 -0.91 27.05
CA GLU A 229 -0.08 -0.61 27.93
C GLU A 229 -0.93 0.54 27.38
N GLN A 230 -0.29 1.62 26.92
CA GLN A 230 -0.97 2.76 26.30
C GLN A 230 -1.73 2.37 25.02
N LEU A 231 -1.12 1.54 24.16
CA LEU A 231 -1.72 1.09 22.91
C LEU A 231 -2.88 0.13 23.14
N GLN A 232 -2.85 -0.68 24.20
CA GLN A 232 -3.97 -1.55 24.56
C GLN A 232 -5.12 -0.75 25.18
N ALA A 233 -4.81 0.23 26.03
CA ALA A 233 -5.82 1.10 26.65
C ALA A 233 -6.47 2.07 25.66
N ASN A 234 -5.74 2.51 24.64
CA ASN A 234 -6.23 3.41 23.59
C ASN A 234 -5.72 2.98 22.19
N PRO A 235 -6.34 1.94 21.60
CA PRO A 235 -5.88 1.38 20.33
C PRO A 235 -6.05 2.34 19.16
N PRO A 236 -5.05 2.46 18.27
CA PRO A 236 -5.17 3.26 17.06
C PRO A 236 -5.93 2.48 15.98
N TYR A 237 -7.18 2.83 15.72
CA TYR A 237 -8.02 2.17 14.70
C TYR A 237 -7.84 2.70 13.28
N PHE A 238 -6.96 3.69 13.08
CA PHE A 238 -6.71 4.30 11.78
C PHE A 238 -5.22 4.29 11.48
N PHE A 239 -4.88 3.81 10.28
CA PHE A 239 -3.50 3.81 9.84
C PHE A 239 -3.04 5.24 9.53
N GLU A 240 -1.96 5.64 10.20
CA GLU A 240 -1.25 6.88 9.91
C GLU A 240 0.25 6.55 9.79
N PRO A 241 0.93 6.95 8.70
CA PRO A 241 2.38 6.87 8.62
C PRO A 241 3.03 7.66 9.79
N PRO A 242 4.12 7.14 10.39
CA PRO A 242 4.77 7.80 11.50
C PRO A 242 5.56 9.02 11.03
N ASP A 243 5.68 10.03 11.89
CA ASP A 243 6.53 11.19 11.63
C ASP A 243 8.00 10.83 11.86
N LEU A 244 8.60 10.19 10.85
CA LEU A 244 10.01 9.81 10.81
C LEU A 244 10.76 10.73 9.87
N GLU A 245 12.03 10.98 10.17
CA GLU A 245 12.92 11.68 9.24
C GLU A 245 12.96 10.92 7.89
N PRO A 246 12.54 11.54 6.77
CA PRO A 246 12.46 10.80 5.51
C PRO A 246 13.81 10.40 4.96
N ALA A 247 13.83 9.26 4.26
CA ALA A 247 15.05 8.60 3.79
C ALA A 247 16.09 8.29 4.89
N SER A 248 15.72 8.37 6.17
CA SER A 248 16.57 7.95 7.29
C SER A 248 16.71 6.43 7.36
N GLU A 249 17.69 5.97 8.15
CA GLU A 249 17.81 4.55 8.47
C GLU A 249 16.55 4.04 9.18
N LEU A 250 16.01 4.83 10.11
CA LEU A 250 14.83 4.46 10.89
C LEU A 250 13.58 4.32 10.02
N ALA A 251 13.38 5.22 9.05
CA ALA A 251 12.31 5.08 8.05
C ALA A 251 12.43 3.76 7.27
N GLY A 252 13.65 3.38 6.89
CA GLY A 252 13.90 2.10 6.22
C GLY A 252 13.68 0.87 7.12
N VAL A 253 13.91 0.99 8.43
CA VAL A 253 13.64 -0.06 9.43
C VAL A 253 12.13 -0.23 9.62
N TYR A 254 11.44 0.87 9.90
CA TYR A 254 9.99 0.90 10.05
C TYR A 254 9.30 0.31 8.81
N PHE A 255 9.73 0.69 7.61
CA PHE A 255 9.09 0.17 6.38
C PHE A 255 9.28 -1.34 6.20
N ARG A 256 10.43 -1.90 6.61
CA ARG A 256 10.62 -3.36 6.63
C ARG A 256 9.66 -4.03 7.61
N ASP A 257 9.52 -3.49 8.81
CA ASP A 257 8.57 -4.01 9.81
C ASP A 257 7.13 -3.89 9.32
N LEU A 258 6.77 -2.79 8.66
CA LEU A 258 5.46 -2.58 8.05
C LEU A 258 5.18 -3.62 6.97
N ALA A 259 6.11 -3.86 6.05
CA ALA A 259 5.97 -4.85 4.99
C ALA A 259 5.85 -6.28 5.55
N LYS A 260 6.65 -6.62 6.58
CA LYS A 260 6.58 -7.91 7.28
C LYS A 260 5.25 -8.09 7.99
N ALA A 261 4.77 -7.08 8.70
CA ALA A 261 3.47 -7.11 9.36
C ALA A 261 2.34 -7.24 8.31
N ALA A 262 2.40 -6.49 7.20
CA ALA A 262 1.42 -6.57 6.13
C ALA A 262 1.32 -7.96 5.51
N ALA A 263 2.47 -8.64 5.32
CA ALA A 263 2.54 -9.98 4.72
C ALA A 263 2.19 -11.12 5.69
N SER A 264 2.59 -11.02 6.95
CA SER A 264 2.46 -12.12 7.93
C SER A 264 1.25 -11.99 8.85
N CYS A 265 0.76 -10.77 9.11
CA CYS A 265 -0.41 -10.55 9.95
C CYS A 265 -1.67 -10.82 9.14
N PRO A 266 -2.50 -11.78 9.55
CA PRO A 266 -3.74 -12.02 8.85
C PRO A 266 -4.75 -10.88 9.09
N PRO A 267 -5.84 -10.74 8.31
CA PRO A 267 -6.12 -11.51 7.11
C PRO A 267 -5.13 -11.16 5.99
N GLN A 268 -4.63 -12.18 5.28
CA GLN A 268 -3.64 -11.99 4.23
C GLN A 268 -4.25 -11.62 2.86
N ALA A 269 -5.53 -11.92 2.64
CA ALA A 269 -6.25 -11.58 1.42
C ALA A 269 -6.47 -10.07 1.20
N MET A 270 -6.22 -9.23 2.21
CA MET A 270 -6.42 -7.78 2.09
C MET A 270 -5.38 -7.13 1.16
N PRO A 271 -5.80 -6.39 0.12
CA PRO A 271 -4.87 -5.64 -0.73
C PRO A 271 -4.31 -4.44 0.06
N LEU A 272 -2.98 -4.39 0.19
CA LEU A 272 -2.27 -3.32 0.92
C LEU A 272 -1.26 -2.58 0.03
N ASP A 273 -1.29 -2.81 -1.28
CA ASP A 273 -0.31 -2.26 -2.22
C ASP A 273 -0.35 -0.72 -2.21
N GLU A 274 -1.54 -0.12 -2.21
CA GLU A 274 -1.74 1.34 -2.15
C GLU A 274 -1.21 1.93 -0.84
N LEU A 275 -1.52 1.33 0.31
CA LEU A 275 -1.03 1.77 1.63
C LEU A 275 0.51 1.75 1.68
N LEU A 276 1.13 0.69 1.15
CA LEU A 276 2.58 0.56 1.12
C LEU A 276 3.21 1.56 0.15
N GLU A 277 2.57 1.85 -0.99
CA GLU A 277 3.02 2.86 -1.95
C GLU A 277 2.94 4.28 -1.36
N GLU A 278 1.82 4.64 -0.74
CA GLU A 278 1.64 5.93 -0.05
C GLU A 278 2.68 6.11 1.06
N THR A 279 2.91 5.08 1.87
CA THR A 279 3.90 5.13 2.96
C THR A 279 5.33 5.25 2.41
N THR A 280 5.63 4.58 1.29
CA THR A 280 6.92 4.70 0.59
C THR A 280 7.15 6.14 0.14
N HIS A 281 6.12 6.77 -0.44
CA HIS A 281 6.17 8.15 -0.91
C HIS A 281 6.35 9.13 0.26
N TYR A 282 5.54 8.97 1.31
CA TYR A 282 5.60 9.78 2.53
C TYR A 282 7.00 9.75 3.18
N LEU A 283 7.58 8.56 3.32
CA LEU A 283 8.90 8.37 3.95
C LEU A 283 10.08 8.57 2.98
N ARG A 284 9.83 8.90 1.71
CA ARG A 284 10.83 9.09 0.66
C ARG A 284 11.79 7.92 0.50
N ILE A 285 11.26 6.70 0.60
CA ILE A 285 12.03 5.48 0.37
C ILE A 285 12.13 5.27 -1.13
N ASP A 286 13.32 4.88 -1.62
CA ASP A 286 13.51 4.54 -3.02
C ASP A 286 12.54 3.42 -3.45
N ALA A 287 11.81 3.64 -4.54
CA ALA A 287 10.74 2.73 -4.96
C ALA A 287 11.24 1.31 -5.30
N LYS A 288 12.45 1.17 -5.86
CA LYS A 288 13.02 -0.15 -6.15
C LYS A 288 13.39 -0.87 -4.86
N ARG A 289 13.97 -0.15 -3.90
CA ARG A 289 14.25 -0.68 -2.56
C ARG A 289 12.97 -1.07 -1.84
N ALA A 290 11.93 -0.25 -1.90
CA ALA A 290 10.64 -0.53 -1.28
C ALA A 290 10.01 -1.81 -1.89
N ALA A 291 9.97 -1.93 -3.21
CA ALA A 291 9.47 -3.12 -3.90
C ALA A 291 10.24 -4.38 -3.49
N SER A 292 11.57 -4.31 -3.42
CA SER A 292 12.40 -5.44 -2.95
C SER A 292 12.11 -5.83 -1.51
N VAL A 293 11.82 -4.88 -0.62
CA VAL A 293 11.46 -5.14 0.77
C VAL A 293 10.10 -5.84 0.86
N VAL A 294 9.11 -5.40 0.08
CA VAL A 294 7.78 -6.02 0.03
C VAL A 294 7.87 -7.44 -0.53
N ASP A 295 8.63 -7.64 -1.61
CA ASP A 295 8.86 -8.95 -2.21
C ASP A 295 9.53 -9.92 -1.23
N GLN A 296 10.57 -9.47 -0.52
CA GLN A 296 11.24 -10.26 0.50
C GLN A 296 10.31 -10.59 1.67
N ALA A 297 9.52 -9.63 2.15
CA ALA A 297 8.56 -9.85 3.23
C ALA A 297 7.50 -10.90 2.86
N ALA A 298 6.99 -10.86 1.62
CA ALA A 298 6.05 -11.87 1.12
C ALA A 298 6.70 -13.26 1.03
N GLN A 299 7.93 -13.35 0.54
CA GLN A 299 8.67 -14.62 0.47
C GLN A 299 8.95 -15.19 1.87
N GLU A 300 9.37 -14.36 2.83
CA GLU A 300 9.59 -14.77 4.22
C GLU A 300 8.29 -15.24 4.88
N ALA A 301 7.20 -14.49 4.70
CA ALA A 301 5.88 -14.87 5.21
C ALA A 301 5.42 -16.21 4.62
N LEU A 302 5.54 -16.41 3.29
CA LEU A 302 5.21 -17.69 2.66
C LEU A 302 6.13 -18.83 3.15
N ALA A 303 7.42 -18.55 3.33
CA ALA A 303 8.39 -19.53 3.83
C ALA A 303 7.96 -20.08 5.21
N SER A 304 7.40 -19.23 6.07
CA SER A 304 6.87 -19.62 7.38
C SER A 304 5.59 -20.47 7.31
N ARG A 305 4.88 -20.46 6.17
CA ARG A 305 3.68 -21.28 5.92
C ARG A 305 4.00 -22.69 5.45
N TYR A 306 5.22 -22.97 5.03
CA TYR A 306 5.59 -24.32 4.60
C TYR A 306 5.68 -25.27 5.80
N THR A 307 5.14 -26.47 5.64
CA THR A 307 5.33 -27.52 6.64
C THR A 307 6.81 -27.92 6.74
N PRO A 308 7.25 -28.48 7.88
CA PRO A 308 8.62 -28.97 8.02
C PRO A 308 9.01 -30.02 6.97
N THR A 309 8.02 -30.79 6.48
CA THR A 309 8.19 -31.85 5.48
C THR A 309 8.16 -31.35 4.03
N ALA A 310 7.85 -30.06 3.79
CA ALA A 310 7.87 -29.47 2.47
C ALA A 310 9.27 -29.50 1.87
N THR A 311 9.39 -30.13 0.69
CA THR A 311 10.67 -30.34 -0.02
C THR A 311 11.05 -29.18 -0.93
N GLN A 312 10.10 -28.28 -1.24
CA GLN A 312 10.31 -27.09 -2.05
C GLN A 312 9.84 -25.87 -1.28
N ARG A 313 10.75 -24.91 -1.02
CA ARG A 313 10.46 -23.69 -0.23
C ARG A 313 10.81 -22.40 -0.95
N ALA A 314 11.53 -22.48 -2.07
CA ALA A 314 11.89 -21.31 -2.86
C ALA A 314 10.83 -21.06 -3.94
N THR A 315 10.25 -19.87 -3.94
CA THR A 315 9.30 -19.38 -4.93
C THR A 315 9.61 -17.93 -5.29
N SER A 316 9.18 -17.49 -6.46
CA SER A 316 9.28 -16.08 -6.85
C SER A 316 8.38 -15.21 -5.96
N ALA A 317 8.71 -13.91 -5.85
CA ALA A 317 7.92 -12.99 -5.03
C ALA A 317 6.48 -12.81 -5.52
N ALA A 318 6.25 -12.91 -6.84
CA ALA A 318 4.91 -12.89 -7.42
C ALA A 318 4.07 -14.08 -6.90
N VAL A 319 4.65 -15.29 -6.94
CA VAL A 319 4.00 -16.51 -6.43
C VAL A 319 3.76 -16.40 -4.92
N ALA A 320 4.72 -15.84 -4.17
CA ALA A 320 4.56 -15.64 -2.72
C ALA A 320 3.39 -14.72 -2.38
N ARG A 321 3.28 -13.57 -3.07
CA ARG A 321 2.15 -12.64 -2.88
C ARG A 321 0.81 -13.27 -3.27
N ALA A 322 0.76 -13.96 -4.41
CA ALA A 322 -0.46 -14.64 -4.83
C ALA A 322 -0.88 -15.74 -3.85
N ALA A 323 0.06 -16.57 -3.41
CA ALA A 323 -0.22 -17.63 -2.45
C ALA A 323 -0.75 -17.09 -1.12
N LEU A 324 -0.14 -16.05 -0.55
CA LEU A 324 -0.62 -15.44 0.70
C LEU A 324 -2.04 -14.87 0.57
N ARG A 325 -2.46 -14.41 -0.62
CA ARG A 325 -3.83 -13.93 -0.85
C ARG A 325 -4.86 -15.05 -1.00
N LEU A 326 -4.43 -16.22 -1.45
CA LEU A 326 -5.29 -17.36 -1.78
C LEU A 326 -5.42 -18.37 -0.64
N LEU A 327 -4.41 -18.44 0.23
CA LEU A 327 -4.41 -19.31 1.39
C LEU A 327 -5.30 -18.74 2.50
N ASP A 328 -6.00 -19.63 3.19
CA ASP A 328 -6.67 -19.26 4.43
C ASP A 328 -5.65 -19.11 5.58
N ASP A 329 -6.04 -18.39 6.63
CA ASP A 329 -5.16 -18.03 7.74
C ASP A 329 -4.54 -19.24 8.47
N GLU A 330 -5.13 -20.44 8.38
CA GLU A 330 -4.66 -21.68 9.02
C GLU A 330 -4.03 -22.68 8.04
N GLU A 331 -4.07 -22.39 6.74
CA GLU A 331 -3.51 -23.30 5.74
C GLU A 331 -1.97 -23.31 5.80
N GLN A 332 -1.42 -24.52 5.69
CA GLN A 332 0.01 -24.77 5.58
C GLN A 332 0.35 -25.36 4.22
N LEU A 333 1.40 -24.85 3.60
CA LEU A 333 1.86 -25.30 2.28
C LEU A 333 2.73 -26.55 2.39
N LEU A 334 2.43 -27.54 1.56
CA LEU A 334 3.22 -28.75 1.42
C LEU A 334 4.17 -28.65 0.20
N PHE A 335 3.68 -28.08 -0.90
CA PHE A 335 4.42 -27.90 -2.14
C PHE A 335 3.76 -26.89 -3.07
N VAL A 336 4.55 -26.38 -4.02
CA VAL A 336 4.09 -25.53 -5.12
C VAL A 336 4.75 -26.02 -6.41
N PHE A 337 3.96 -26.35 -7.43
CA PHE A 337 4.46 -26.67 -8.76
C PHE A 337 4.17 -25.53 -9.73
N GLU A 338 5.17 -25.19 -10.53
CA GLU A 338 5.07 -24.18 -11.59
C GLU A 338 4.74 -24.83 -12.93
N GLY A 339 4.21 -24.05 -13.87
CA GLY A 339 3.99 -24.48 -15.25
C GLY A 339 2.90 -25.55 -15.37
N ALA A 340 1.87 -25.45 -14.53
CA ALA A 340 0.63 -26.17 -14.75
C ALA A 340 -0.14 -25.53 -15.91
N ALA A 341 -0.86 -26.33 -16.68
CA ALA A 341 -1.66 -25.88 -17.82
C ALA A 341 -2.94 -26.70 -17.91
N ALA A 342 -4.03 -26.07 -18.31
CA ALA A 342 -5.28 -26.75 -18.56
C ALA A 342 -5.22 -27.51 -19.89
N GLU A 343 -5.76 -28.73 -19.90
CA GLU A 343 -5.89 -29.57 -21.08
C GLU A 343 -7.36 -29.59 -21.49
N GLY A 344 -7.68 -29.10 -22.69
CA GLY A 344 -9.02 -29.10 -23.26
C GLY A 344 -9.48 -30.47 -23.78
N ALA A 345 -10.80 -30.70 -23.80
CA ALA A 345 -11.38 -31.76 -24.63
C ALA A 345 -11.02 -31.55 -26.11
N GLN A 346 -11.09 -32.60 -26.94
CA GLN A 346 -10.86 -32.47 -28.38
C GLN A 346 -11.74 -31.36 -28.98
N GLY A 347 -11.09 -30.36 -29.60
CA GLY A 347 -11.75 -29.22 -30.22
C GLY A 347 -12.17 -28.09 -29.28
N ALA A 348 -11.90 -28.20 -27.97
CA ALA A 348 -12.09 -27.11 -27.02
C ALA A 348 -10.90 -26.14 -27.06
N ASP A 349 -11.19 -24.86 -27.19
CA ASP A 349 -10.20 -23.79 -27.00
C ASP A 349 -10.13 -23.47 -25.51
N VAL A 350 -9.00 -23.77 -24.88
CA VAL A 350 -8.76 -23.52 -23.46
C VAL A 350 -7.52 -22.64 -23.32
N PRO A 351 -7.58 -21.58 -22.50
CA PRO A 351 -6.46 -20.66 -22.36
C PRO A 351 -5.17 -21.36 -21.95
N SER A 352 -4.06 -21.00 -22.59
CA SER A 352 -2.73 -21.55 -22.30
C SER A 352 -1.97 -20.77 -21.23
N HIS A 353 -2.66 -19.98 -20.40
CA HIS A 353 -2.02 -19.18 -19.36
C HIS A 353 -1.32 -20.10 -18.35
N PRO A 354 -0.11 -19.75 -17.89
CA PRO A 354 0.59 -20.55 -16.90
C PRO A 354 -0.21 -20.54 -15.58
N LEU A 355 -0.43 -21.72 -15.04
CA LEU A 355 -1.02 -21.93 -13.73
C LEU A 355 0.04 -22.44 -12.76
N TRP A 356 -0.22 -22.23 -11.47
CA TRP A 356 0.56 -22.79 -10.37
C TRP A 356 -0.31 -23.72 -9.56
N LEU A 357 0.21 -24.90 -9.25
CA LEU A 357 -0.48 -25.90 -8.44
C LEU A 357 0.03 -25.83 -7.00
N PHE A 358 -0.87 -25.58 -6.07
CA PHE A 358 -0.61 -25.45 -4.64
C PHE A 358 -1.21 -26.65 -3.91
N GLY A 359 -0.37 -27.37 -3.16
CA GLY A 359 -0.83 -28.39 -2.22
C GLY A 359 -0.73 -27.88 -0.80
N THR A 360 -1.85 -27.83 -0.09
CA THR A 360 -1.93 -27.47 1.33
C THR A 360 -2.30 -28.68 2.18
N ASN A 361 -2.25 -28.53 3.49
CA ASN A 361 -2.82 -29.49 4.43
C ASN A 361 -4.35 -29.66 4.32
N ALA A 362 -5.06 -28.77 3.64
CA ALA A 362 -6.52 -28.78 3.54
C ALA A 362 -7.03 -29.08 2.12
N ARG A 363 -6.31 -28.68 1.07
CA ARG A 363 -6.76 -28.81 -0.33
C ARG A 363 -5.60 -28.81 -1.32
N LEU A 364 -5.92 -29.23 -2.54
CA LEU A 364 -5.06 -29.11 -3.71
C LEU A 364 -5.77 -28.23 -4.73
N PHE A 365 -5.13 -27.15 -5.17
CA PHE A 365 -5.75 -26.20 -6.09
C PHE A 365 -4.76 -25.61 -7.09
N ALA A 366 -5.25 -25.19 -8.26
CA ALA A 366 -4.49 -24.46 -9.25
C ALA A 366 -4.99 -23.02 -9.37
N ALA A 367 -4.07 -22.09 -9.51
CA ALA A 367 -4.38 -20.67 -9.52
C ALA A 367 -3.51 -19.89 -10.51
N ARG A 368 -4.06 -18.74 -10.94
CA ARG A 368 -3.32 -17.67 -11.60
C ARG A 368 -2.56 -16.85 -10.54
N VAL A 369 -1.40 -16.31 -10.90
CA VAL A 369 -0.52 -15.57 -9.98
C VAL A 369 -0.56 -14.06 -10.26
N ASP A 370 -0.63 -13.69 -11.53
CA ASP A 370 -0.76 -12.32 -12.03
C ASP A 370 -2.06 -11.65 -11.56
N GLU A 371 -3.16 -12.40 -11.61
CA GLU A 371 -4.42 -12.06 -10.95
C GLU A 371 -4.75 -13.21 -10.00
N PRO A 372 -4.40 -13.10 -8.70
CA PRO A 372 -4.55 -14.19 -7.75
C PRO A 372 -5.99 -14.71 -7.70
N GLN A 373 -6.21 -15.87 -8.33
CA GLN A 373 -7.53 -16.49 -8.43
C GLN A 373 -7.38 -18.01 -8.54
N VAL A 374 -8.14 -18.73 -7.72
CA VAL A 374 -8.28 -20.19 -7.86
C VAL A 374 -9.15 -20.50 -9.07
N VAL A 375 -8.59 -21.26 -10.01
CA VAL A 375 -9.30 -21.65 -11.25
C VAL A 375 -9.67 -23.13 -11.26
N TRP A 376 -9.04 -23.94 -10.42
CA TRP A 376 -9.31 -25.38 -10.29
C TRP A 376 -9.04 -25.85 -8.87
N ILE A 377 -9.88 -26.76 -8.36
CA ILE A 377 -9.71 -27.41 -7.05
C ILE A 377 -9.87 -28.93 -7.23
N ALA A 378 -9.01 -29.72 -6.59
CA ALA A 378 -9.14 -31.16 -6.56
C ALA A 378 -10.41 -31.61 -5.83
N ASP A 379 -11.08 -32.63 -6.35
CA ASP A 379 -12.20 -33.29 -5.68
C ASP A 379 -11.75 -34.62 -5.06
N GLY A 380 -12.65 -35.30 -4.36
CA GLY A 380 -12.39 -36.62 -3.77
C GLY A 380 -12.14 -37.75 -4.78
N LYS A 381 -12.23 -37.49 -6.10
CA LYS A 381 -12.02 -38.46 -7.18
C LYS A 381 -10.71 -38.21 -7.94
N LEU A 382 -9.80 -37.38 -7.41
CA LEU A 382 -8.53 -37.06 -8.06
C LEU A 382 -7.73 -38.31 -8.47
N GLN A 383 -7.39 -38.36 -9.76
CA GLN A 383 -6.51 -39.35 -10.37
C GLN A 383 -5.26 -38.67 -10.94
N THR A 384 -4.13 -39.34 -10.77
CA THR A 384 -2.83 -38.88 -11.28
C THR A 384 -2.25 -39.92 -12.22
N SER A 385 -1.77 -39.48 -13.37
CA SER A 385 -1.12 -40.34 -14.36
C SER A 385 0.12 -39.66 -14.95
N PRO A 386 1.21 -40.41 -15.21
CA PRO A 386 2.35 -39.85 -15.91
C PRO A 386 1.96 -39.50 -17.35
N ASP A 387 2.36 -38.31 -17.79
CA ASP A 387 2.27 -37.92 -19.20
C ASP A 387 3.63 -38.22 -19.87
N GLY A 388 3.63 -39.09 -20.88
CA GLY A 388 4.82 -39.65 -21.53
C GLY A 388 5.40 -40.92 -20.88
N GLY A 389 6.33 -41.58 -21.60
CA GLY A 389 6.96 -42.85 -21.21
C GLY A 389 7.89 -42.76 -19.99
N ARG A 390 8.81 -43.72 -19.85
CA ARG A 390 9.66 -43.94 -18.65
C ARG A 390 10.58 -42.77 -18.23
N TRP A 391 10.69 -41.71 -19.05
CA TRP A 391 11.46 -40.48 -18.83
C TRP A 391 10.52 -39.28 -19.04
N VAL A 392 10.49 -38.33 -18.09
CA VAL A 392 9.41 -37.33 -17.84
C VAL A 392 8.93 -36.56 -19.08
N GLY A 393 7.60 -36.57 -19.30
CA GLY A 393 6.84 -35.52 -19.99
C GLY A 393 6.05 -34.61 -19.03
N GLY A 394 5.43 -35.17 -17.98
CA GLY A 394 4.72 -34.41 -16.96
C GLY A 394 3.83 -35.27 -16.05
N CYS A 395 2.94 -34.64 -15.29
CA CYS A 395 1.90 -35.30 -14.51
C CYS A 395 0.54 -34.77 -14.96
N ARG A 396 -0.32 -35.67 -15.41
CA ARG A 396 -1.70 -35.39 -15.79
C ARG A 396 -2.62 -35.68 -14.61
N LEU A 397 -3.37 -34.66 -14.21
CA LEU A 397 -4.34 -34.69 -13.13
C LEU A 397 -5.75 -34.68 -13.72
N THR A 398 -6.57 -35.64 -13.33
CA THR A 398 -7.98 -35.74 -13.71
C THR A 398 -8.84 -35.91 -12.47
N GLY A 399 -10.11 -35.52 -12.54
CA GLY A 399 -10.91 -35.25 -11.34
C GLY A 399 -10.58 -33.87 -10.79
N GLY A 400 -11.54 -33.22 -10.14
CA GLY A 400 -11.48 -31.82 -9.73
C GLY A 400 -12.46 -30.93 -10.49
N VAL A 401 -12.71 -29.76 -9.92
CA VAL A 401 -13.72 -28.80 -10.37
C VAL A 401 -13.03 -27.54 -10.88
N TRP A 402 -13.32 -27.17 -12.12
CA TRP A 402 -12.93 -25.88 -12.68
C TRP A 402 -13.91 -24.80 -12.21
N LEU A 403 -13.36 -23.70 -11.66
CA LEU A 403 -14.14 -22.60 -11.09
C LEU A 403 -14.25 -21.40 -12.03
N SER A 404 -13.41 -21.36 -13.08
CA SER A 404 -13.41 -20.28 -14.07
C SER A 404 -14.18 -20.70 -15.33
N ASP A 405 -15.04 -19.80 -15.80
CA ASP A 405 -15.82 -20.00 -17.03
C ASP A 405 -14.92 -20.17 -18.27
N GLU A 406 -13.73 -19.57 -18.26
CA GLU A 406 -12.73 -19.69 -19.32
C GLU A 406 -12.21 -21.12 -19.49
N HIS A 407 -12.38 -21.96 -18.46
CA HIS A 407 -11.87 -23.33 -18.41
C HIS A 407 -12.99 -24.38 -18.51
N ARG A 408 -14.23 -24.00 -18.89
CA ARG A 408 -15.36 -24.94 -19.00
C ARG A 408 -15.11 -26.13 -19.94
N GLY A 409 -14.21 -26.00 -20.92
CA GLY A 409 -13.82 -27.07 -21.84
C GLY A 409 -12.65 -27.94 -21.35
N ALA A 410 -12.06 -27.62 -20.19
CA ALA A 410 -10.90 -28.31 -19.67
C ALA A 410 -11.28 -29.64 -19.00
N VAL A 411 -10.55 -30.70 -19.33
CA VAL A 411 -10.78 -32.07 -18.83
C VAL A 411 -9.70 -32.55 -17.88
N ALA A 412 -8.51 -31.94 -17.92
CA ALA A 412 -7.38 -32.31 -17.07
C ALA A 412 -6.48 -31.10 -16.79
N LEU A 413 -5.68 -31.20 -15.73
CA LEU A 413 -4.58 -30.28 -15.46
C LEU A 413 -3.26 -31.01 -15.70
N HIS A 414 -2.42 -30.46 -16.58
CA HIS A 414 -1.09 -30.97 -16.86
C HIS A 414 -0.03 -30.17 -16.10
N VAL A 415 0.76 -30.83 -15.27
CA VAL A 415 1.86 -30.22 -14.50
C VAL A 415 3.19 -30.64 -15.10
N ARG A 416 4.01 -29.68 -15.51
CA ARG A 416 5.34 -29.97 -16.05
C ARG A 416 6.27 -30.53 -14.97
N GLY A 417 6.98 -31.60 -15.30
CA GLY A 417 8.03 -32.16 -14.44
C GLY A 417 9.40 -31.54 -14.71
N GLN A 418 10.31 -31.69 -13.76
CA GLN A 418 11.71 -31.31 -13.97
C GLN A 418 12.40 -32.28 -14.94
N PRO A 419 13.18 -31.77 -15.91
CA PRO A 419 13.89 -32.62 -16.86
C PRO A 419 14.83 -33.60 -16.13
N MET A 420 14.97 -34.81 -16.68
CA MET A 420 15.90 -35.86 -16.21
C MET A 420 15.67 -36.41 -14.79
N ARG A 421 14.52 -36.15 -14.16
CA ARG A 421 14.11 -36.82 -12.90
C ARG A 421 13.10 -37.94 -13.17
N ARG A 422 13.02 -38.94 -12.28
CA ARG A 422 11.95 -39.96 -12.33
C ARG A 422 10.63 -39.34 -11.87
N TYR A 423 9.52 -39.73 -12.51
CA TYR A 423 8.16 -39.26 -12.16
C TYR A 423 7.88 -39.32 -10.65
N GLU A 424 8.11 -40.48 -10.03
CA GLU A 424 7.86 -40.70 -8.59
C GLU A 424 8.66 -39.76 -7.70
N LYS A 425 9.88 -39.37 -8.11
CA LYS A 425 10.71 -38.42 -7.37
C LYS A 425 10.28 -36.98 -7.61
N CYS A 426 9.92 -36.64 -8.85
CA CYS A 426 9.52 -35.29 -9.22
C CYS A 426 8.18 -34.90 -8.57
N PHE A 427 7.23 -35.83 -8.51
CA PHE A 427 5.89 -35.60 -7.98
C PHE A 427 5.65 -36.26 -6.62
N ALA A 428 6.72 -36.65 -5.90
CA ALA A 428 6.61 -37.30 -4.59
C ALA A 428 5.68 -36.55 -3.62
N PRO A 429 5.75 -35.20 -3.47
CA PRO A 429 4.86 -34.47 -2.57
C PRO A 429 3.37 -34.60 -2.95
N LEU A 430 3.06 -34.47 -4.24
CA LEU A 430 1.70 -34.61 -4.77
C LEU A 430 1.16 -36.04 -4.59
N LEU A 431 1.99 -37.05 -4.85
CA LEU A 431 1.60 -38.46 -4.66
C LEU A 431 1.39 -38.80 -3.18
N ALA A 432 2.17 -38.20 -2.27
CA ALA A 432 2.00 -38.34 -0.84
C ALA A 432 0.69 -37.70 -0.36
N TRP A 433 0.40 -36.47 -0.80
CA TRP A 433 -0.85 -35.77 -0.50
C TRP A 433 -2.09 -36.58 -0.89
N ARG A 434 -2.12 -37.12 -2.12
CA ARG A 434 -3.23 -37.96 -2.59
C ARG A 434 -3.45 -39.20 -1.72
N ARG A 435 -2.39 -39.83 -1.23
CA ARG A 435 -2.50 -41.01 -0.36
C ARG A 435 -3.10 -40.67 1.00
N GLN A 436 -2.79 -39.48 1.54
CA GLN A 436 -3.36 -39.00 2.79
C GLN A 436 -4.87 -38.76 2.64
N GLU A 437 -5.28 -38.07 1.57
CA GLU A 437 -6.70 -37.87 1.23
C GLU A 437 -7.46 -39.19 1.06
N ALA A 438 -6.90 -40.13 0.30
CA ALA A 438 -7.51 -41.44 0.10
C ALA A 438 -7.59 -42.26 1.41
N GLY A 439 -6.69 -42.03 2.36
CA GLY A 439 -6.72 -42.64 3.69
C GLY A 439 -7.78 -42.00 4.59
N ALA A 440 -7.90 -40.67 4.57
CA ALA A 440 -8.90 -39.92 5.34
C ALA A 440 -10.34 -40.22 4.86
N ALA A 441 -10.55 -40.33 3.54
CA ALA A 441 -11.85 -40.71 2.96
C ALA A 441 -12.30 -42.13 3.35
N ARG A 442 -11.36 -43.04 3.66
CA ARG A 442 -11.66 -44.41 4.14
C ARG A 442 -11.94 -44.48 5.65
N GLN A 443 -11.60 -43.45 6.41
CA GLN A 443 -11.77 -43.38 7.86
C GLN A 443 -12.99 -42.54 8.29
N SER A 444 -13.69 -41.89 7.35
CA SER A 444 -14.99 -41.30 7.63
C SER A 444 -16.00 -42.43 7.84
N PRO A 445 -16.63 -42.55 9.03
CA PRO A 445 -17.61 -43.60 9.26
C PRO A 445 -18.81 -43.36 8.35
N THR A 446 -19.21 -44.40 7.63
CA THR A 446 -20.56 -44.51 7.07
C THR A 446 -21.55 -44.17 8.17
N ALA A 447 -22.25 -43.04 8.02
CA ALA A 447 -23.47 -42.77 8.77
C ALA A 447 -24.55 -43.71 8.24
N ASP A 448 -24.44 -44.98 8.62
CA ASP A 448 -25.45 -46.03 8.54
C ASP A 448 -24.86 -47.23 9.30
N GLU A 449 -25.07 -47.20 10.62
CA GLU A 449 -25.12 -48.33 11.58
C GLU A 449 -24.75 -47.81 12.97
N VAL A 450 -25.72 -47.18 13.67
CA VAL A 450 -26.26 -47.52 15.02
C VAL A 450 -27.48 -46.66 15.30
#